data_AF-A0A957UDF5-F1
#
_entry.id   AF-A0A957UDF5-F1
#
_cell.length_a   1.000
_cell.length_b   1.000
_cell.length_c   1.000
_cell.angle_alpha   90.00
_cell.angle_beta   90.00
_cell.angle_gamma   90.00
#
_symmetry.space_group_name_H-M   'P 1'
#
loop_
_entity.id
_entity.type
_entity.pdbx_description
1 polymer ?
#
loop_
_entity_poly.entity_id
_entity_poly.type
_entity_poly.pdbx_seq_one_letter_code
_entity_poly.pdbx_strand_id
1 'polypeptide(L)' 'MTILERLGFSEVRRRGSHIQYRHPDGRGTTVPYHGGRDLSPILLRQIAKDIGLTVDELLEHR' A
#
# COMPACT_ATOMS: atom_id res chain seq x y z
N MET A 1 11.24 2.62 4.84
CA MET A 1 10.41 1.42 5.04
C MET A 1 8.96 1.84 5.04
N THR A 2 8.18 1.37 4.08
CA THR A 2 6.75 1.66 3.95
C THR A 2 5.91 0.72 4.82
N ILE A 3 4.66 1.10 5.10
CA ILE A 3 3.69 0.24 5.82
C ILE A 3 3.53 -1.11 5.11
N LEU A 4 3.47 -1.10 3.77
CA LEU A 4 3.33 -2.30 2.96
C LEU A 4 4.54 -3.23 3.10
N GLU A 5 5.76 -2.70 3.14
CA GLU A 5 6.96 -3.51 3.41
C GLU A 5 6.94 -4.13 4.81
N ARG A 6 6.45 -3.42 5.83
CA ARG A 6 6.26 -3.96 7.19
C ARG A 6 5.24 -5.10 7.23
N LEU A 7 4.26 -5.07 6.33
CA LEU A 7 3.24 -6.11 6.14
C LEU A 7 3.71 -7.27 5.23
N GLY A 8 4.99 -7.29 4.83
CA GLY A 8 5.56 -8.36 4.00
C GLY A 8 5.30 -8.21 2.50
N PHE A 9 4.77 -7.08 2.04
CA PHE A 9 4.65 -6.80 0.61
C PHE A 9 5.99 -6.35 0.03
N SER A 10 6.24 -6.67 -1.22
CA SER A 10 7.41 -6.21 -1.98
C SER A 10 6.98 -5.37 -3.18
N GLU A 11 7.75 -4.33 -3.52
CA GLU A 11 7.59 -3.60 -4.78
C GLU A 11 7.90 -4.56 -5.95
N VAL A 12 6.91 -4.80 -6.81
CA VAL A 12 7.07 -5.69 -7.98
C VAL A 12 7.18 -4.92 -9.29
N ARG A 13 6.70 -3.67 -9.34
CA ARG A 13 6.78 -2.81 -10.52
C ARG A 13 6.61 -1.34 -10.15
N ARG A 14 7.37 -0.48 -10.82
CA ARG A 14 7.19 0.98 -10.79
C ARG A 14 7.03 1.53 -12.20
N ARG A 15 6.02 2.38 -12.42
CA ARG A 15 5.84 3.12 -13.67
C ARG A 15 5.48 4.57 -13.37
N GLY A 16 6.42 5.47 -13.61
CA GLY A 16 6.28 6.87 -13.23
C GLY A 16 6.02 6.98 -11.72
N SER A 17 4.97 7.72 -11.36
CA SER A 17 4.56 7.94 -9.97
C SER A 17 3.68 6.83 -9.38
N HIS A 18 3.65 5.63 -9.94
CA HIS A 18 2.83 4.53 -9.42
C HIS A 18 3.70 3.31 -9.14
N ILE A 19 3.53 2.76 -7.94
CA ILE A 19 4.25 1.59 -7.45
C ILE A 19 3.24 0.47 -7.21
N GLN A 20 3.49 -0.71 -7.76
CA GLN A 20 2.73 -1.92 -7.47
C GLN A 20 3.44 -2.74 -6.41
N TYR A 21 2.68 -3.13 -5.39
CA TYR A 21 3.12 -4.00 -4.30
C TYR A 21 2.40 -5.33 -4.38
N ARG A 22 3.11 -6.41 -4.06
CA ARG A 22 2.55 -7.76 -4.01
C ARG A 22 3.08 -8.52 -2.80
N HIS A 23 2.21 -9.30 -2.18
CA HIS A 23 2.54 -10.22 -1.10
C HIS A 23 2.54 -11.66 -1.63
N PRO A 24 3.40 -12.56 -1.11
CA PRO A 24 3.48 -13.95 -1.58
C PRO A 24 2.16 -14.75 -1.45
N ASP A 25 1.25 -14.35 -0.56
CA ASP A 25 -0.09 -14.95 -0.43
C ASP A 25 -1.08 -14.55 -1.55
N GLY A 26 -0.66 -13.70 -2.49
CA GLY A 26 -1.45 -13.31 -3.66
C GLY A 26 -2.12 -11.93 -3.57
N ARG A 27 -2.09 -11.26 -2.41
CA ARG A 27 -2.60 -9.89 -2.26
C ARG A 27 -1.71 -8.88 -2.98
N GLY A 28 -2.28 -7.75 -3.39
CA GLY A 28 -1.52 -6.67 -4.01
C GLY A 28 -2.29 -5.37 -4.15
N THR A 29 -1.57 -4.27 -4.28
CA THR A 29 -2.17 -2.93 -4.43
C THR A 29 -1.26 -2.02 -5.25
N THR A 30 -1.80 -0.91 -5.74
CA THR A 30 -1.03 0.14 -6.44
C THR A 30 -1.08 1.43 -5.64
N VAL A 31 0.08 1.96 -5.29
CA VAL A 31 0.21 3.20 -4.52
C VAL A 31 0.81 4.30 -5.38
N PRO A 32 0.17 5.48 -5.49
CA PRO A 32 0.80 6.65 -6.07
C PRO A 32 1.94 7.16 -5.17
N TYR A 33 3.07 7.49 -5.78
CA TYR A 33 4.26 8.01 -5.15
C TYR A 33 4.56 9.41 -5.70
N HIS A 34 4.17 10.43 -4.94
CA HIS A 34 4.36 11.84 -5.27
C HIS A 34 5.19 12.57 -4.19
N GLY A 35 6.37 12.04 -3.85
CA GLY A 35 7.33 12.75 -2.99
C GLY A 35 6.88 12.98 -1.53
N GLY A 36 6.11 12.04 -0.94
CA GLY A 36 5.84 12.04 0.50
C GLY A 36 4.58 12.78 0.96
N ARG A 37 3.67 13.15 0.04
CA ARG A 37 2.34 13.67 0.44
C ARG A 37 1.51 12.58 1.11
N ASP A 38 0.75 12.94 2.15
CA ASP A 38 -0.19 12.02 2.80
C ASP A 38 -1.17 11.40 1.79
N LEU A 39 -1.43 10.11 1.98
CA LEU A 39 -2.45 9.39 1.21
C LEU A 39 -3.82 9.94 1.58
N SER A 40 -4.66 10.21 0.58
CA SER A 40 -6.04 10.64 0.86
C SER A 40 -6.79 9.54 1.62
N PRO A 41 -7.78 9.89 2.46
CA PRO A 41 -8.58 8.88 3.18
C PRO A 41 -9.24 7.85 2.27
N ILE A 42 -9.61 8.26 1.05
CA ILE A 42 -10.18 7.39 0.03
C ILE A 42 -9.15 6.36 -0.44
N LEU A 43 -7.92 6.82 -0.71
CA LEU A 43 -6.83 5.95 -1.13
C LEU A 43 -6.40 4.98 -0.03
N LEU A 44 -6.36 5.42 1.23
CA LEU A 44 -6.10 4.54 2.37
C LEU A 44 -7.15 3.44 2.47
N ARG A 45 -8.44 3.77 2.32
CA ARG A 45 -9.53 2.78 2.28
C ARG A 45 -9.39 1.78 1.14
N GLN A 46 -9.02 2.26 -0.05
CA GLN A 46 -8.84 1.41 -1.21
C GLN A 46 -7.65 0.45 -1.01
N ILE A 47 -6.52 0.96 -0.53
CA ILE A 47 -5.33 0.16 -0.22
C ILE A 47 -5.66 -0.91 0.82
N ALA A 48 -6.30 -0.53 1.93
CA ALA A 48 -6.71 -1.44 2.98
C ALA A 48 -7.58 -2.57 2.43
N LYS A 49 -8.59 -2.23 1.61
CA LYS A 49 -9.46 -3.20 0.93
C LYS A 49 -8.69 -4.14 0.00
N ASP A 50 -7.80 -3.62 -0.84
CA ASP A 50 -6.99 -4.41 -1.79
C ASP A 50 -6.09 -5.44 -1.07
N ILE A 51 -5.62 -5.11 0.14
CA ILE A 51 -4.78 -5.99 0.95
C ILE A 51 -5.55 -6.73 2.06
N GLY A 52 -6.88 -6.68 2.05
CA GLY A 52 -7.72 -7.43 2.98
C GLY A 52 -7.62 -6.99 4.45
N LEU A 53 -7.34 -5.71 4.70
CA LEU A 53 -7.33 -5.09 6.02
C LEU A 53 -8.41 -4.01 6.13
N THR A 54 -8.75 -3.66 7.35
CA THR A 54 -9.43 -2.39 7.65
C THR A 54 -8.45 -1.22 7.62
N VAL A 55 -8.97 0.01 7.55
CA VAL A 55 -8.13 1.22 7.63
C VAL A 55 -7.42 1.30 8.98
N ASP A 56 -8.08 0.87 10.05
CA ASP A 56 -7.52 0.90 11.40
C ASP A 56 -6.31 -0.03 11.50
N GLU A 57 -6.47 -1.30 11.11
CA GLU A 57 -5.37 -2.28 11.03
C GLU A 57 -4.21 -1.77 10.17
N LEU A 58 -4.50 -1.14 9.02
CA LEU A 58 -3.45 -0.55 8.18
C LEU A 58 -2.69 0.57 8.91
N LEU A 59 -3.37 1.38 9.72
CA LEU A 59 -2.78 2.50 10.45
C LEU A 59 -1.97 2.06 11.68
N GLU A 60 -2.28 0.92 12.29
CA GLU A 60 -1.49 0.32 13.37
C GLU A 60 -0.03 0.02 12.93
N HIS A 61 0.19 -0.14 11.63
CA HIS A 61 1.50 -0.39 11.02
C HIS A 61 2.21 0.87 10.51
N ARG A 62 1.72 2.08 10.82
CA ARG A 62 2.36 3.37 10.45
C ARG A 62 3.71 3.56 11.11
#